data_AF-A0A2M7JQC3-F1
#
_entry.id   AF-A0A2M7JQC3-F1
#
_cell.length_a   1.000
_cell.length_b   1.000
_cell.length_c   1.000
_cell.angle_alpha   90.00
_cell.angle_beta   90.00
_cell.angle_gamma   90.00
#
_symmetry.space_group_name_H-M   'P 1'
#
loop_
_entity.id
_entity.type
_entity.pdbx_description
1 polymer ?
#
loop_
_entity_poly.entity_id
_entity_poly.type
_entity_poly.pdbx_seq_one_letter_code
_entity_poly.pdbx_strand_id
1 'polypeptide(L)' 'MKSEGETQSPETIESPGKYLKAKREFQGISLRQVADATRIREAVLRAIEEDRYEDLPHIYVKSFQ' A
#
# COMPACT_ATOMS: atom_id res chain seq x y z
N MET A 1 -0.03 45.75 8.93
CA MET A 1 -0.13 44.60 8.02
C MET A 1 0.31 43.36 8.77
N LYS A 2 -0.56 42.35 8.95
CA LYS A 2 -0.15 41.01 9.37
C LYS A 2 -0.29 40.12 8.15
N SER A 3 0.84 39.57 7.76
CA SER A 3 1.06 38.69 6.62
C SER A 3 0.22 37.43 6.72
N GLU A 4 -0.23 37.03 5.53
CA GLU A 4 -1.14 35.94 5.21
C GLU A 4 -0.58 34.60 5.72
N GLY A 5 -1.42 33.84 6.42
CA GLY A 5 -1.12 32.46 6.77
C GLY A 5 -1.03 31.64 5.50
N GLU A 6 0.13 31.00 5.32
CA GLU A 6 0.41 30.07 4.23
C GLU A 6 -0.68 29.01 4.16
N THR A 7 -1.45 29.06 3.06
CA THR A 7 -2.43 28.06 2.67
C THR A 7 -1.74 26.71 2.58
N GLN A 8 -1.96 25.84 3.58
CA GLN A 8 -1.54 24.45 3.49
C GLN A 8 -2.27 23.81 2.29
N SER A 9 -1.51 23.62 1.21
CA SER A 9 -1.89 22.83 0.03
C SER A 9 -2.37 21.45 0.48
N PRO A 10 -3.40 20.86 -0.15
CA PRO A 10 -4.01 19.62 0.31
C PRO A 10 -2.94 18.52 0.34
N GLU A 11 -2.62 18.07 1.56
CA GLU A 11 -1.83 16.87 1.84
C GLU A 11 -2.39 15.74 0.98
N THR A 12 -1.67 15.37 -0.08
CA THR A 12 -2.11 14.28 -0.95
C THR A 12 -2.02 13.01 -0.14
N ILE A 13 -3.16 12.45 0.27
CA ILE A 13 -3.21 11.17 0.99
C ILE A 13 -2.51 10.14 0.10
N GLU A 14 -1.36 9.64 0.56
CA GLU A 14 -0.62 8.60 -0.13
C GLU A 14 -1.49 7.34 -0.25
N SER A 15 -1.50 6.72 -1.43
CA SER A 15 -2.27 5.49 -1.62
C SER A 15 -1.69 4.35 -0.77
N PRO A 16 -2.53 3.41 -0.30
CA PRO A 16 -2.04 2.27 0.47
C PRO A 16 -0.92 1.50 -0.22
N GLY A 17 -1.01 1.29 -1.55
CA GLY A 17 0.02 0.62 -2.32
C GLY A 17 1.38 1.34 -2.26
N LYS A 18 1.38 2.66 -2.47
CA LYS A 18 2.59 3.49 -2.40
C LYS A 18 3.23 3.46 -1.01
N TYR A 19 2.42 3.60 0.04
CA TYR A 19 2.89 3.54 1.42
C TYR A 19 3.57 2.20 1.73
N LEU A 20 2.94 1.09 1.35
CA LEU A 20 3.48 -0.25 1.59
C LEU A 20 4.76 -0.50 0.82
N LYS A 21 4.81 -0.10 -0.45
CA LYS A 21 6.02 -0.20 -1.29
C LYS A 21 7.18 0.59 -0.68
N ALA A 22 6.95 1.84 -0.28
CA ALA A 22 7.95 2.69 0.35
C ALA A 22 8.48 2.06 1.65
N LYS A 23 7.61 1.48 2.48
CA LYS A 23 8.03 0.77 3.70
C LYS A 23 8.86 -0.47 3.41
N ARG A 24 8.48 -1.28 2.41
CA ARG A 24 9.24 -2.47 2.00
C ARG A 24 10.64 -2.08 1.51
N GLU A 25 10.73 -1.07 0.65
CA GLU A 25 11.99 -0.57 0.09
C GLU A 25 12.88 0.08 1.15
N PHE A 26 12.30 0.83 2.08
CA PHE A 26 13.02 1.38 3.24
C PHE A 26 13.65 0.30 4.12
N GLN A 27 12.96 -0.84 4.28
CA GLN A 27 13.50 -2.00 5.01
C GLN A 27 14.53 -2.81 4.20
N GLY A 28 14.70 -2.52 2.91
CA GLY A 28 15.63 -3.23 2.03
C GLY A 28 15.25 -4.69 1.75
N ILE A 29 13.97 -5.05 1.91
CA ILE A 29 13.50 -6.43 1.70
C ILE A 29 12.79 -6.61 0.35
N SER A 30 12.94 -7.81 -0.20
CA SER A 30 12.30 -8.21 -1.46
C SER A 30 10.81 -8.55 -1.26
N LEU A 31 10.03 -8.48 -2.35
CA LEU A 31 8.67 -9.01 -2.36
C LEU A 31 8.61 -10.49 -1.95
N ARG A 32 9.63 -11.28 -2.30
CA ARG A 32 9.76 -12.68 -1.90
C ARG A 32 9.80 -12.84 -0.38
N GLN A 33 10.61 -12.04 0.31
CA GLN A 33 10.70 -12.08 1.77
C GLN A 33 9.37 -11.67 2.44
N VAL A 34 8.67 -10.69 1.87
CA VAL A 34 7.32 -10.31 2.35
C VAL A 34 6.32 -11.45 2.10
N ALA A 35 6.40 -12.13 0.95
CA ALA A 35 5.58 -13.28 0.64
C ALA A 35 5.80 -14.44 1.62
N ASP A 36 7.06 -14.75 1.93
CA ASP A 36 7.40 -15.80 2.88
C ASP A 36 6.92 -15.47 4.31
N ALA A 37 6.98 -14.18 4.72
CA ALA A 37 6.53 -13.73 6.04
C ALA A 37 4.99 -13.67 6.20
N THR A 38 4.28 -13.23 5.16
CA THR A 38 2.82 -13.02 5.19
C THR A 38 2.02 -14.21 4.66
N ARG A 39 2.70 -15.14 3.97
CA ARG A 39 2.10 -16.22 3.17
C ARG A 39 1.16 -15.72 2.06
N ILE A 40 1.37 -14.49 1.60
CA ILE A 40 0.67 -13.91 0.45
C ILE A 40 1.56 -14.09 -0.78
N ARG A 41 1.01 -14.56 -1.90
CA ARG A 41 1.80 -14.74 -3.15
C ARG A 41 2.38 -13.40 -3.61
N GLU A 42 3.61 -13.43 -4.13
CA GLU A 42 4.31 -12.22 -4.63
C GLU A 42 3.49 -11.42 -5.66
N ALA A 43 2.74 -12.11 -6.54
CA ALA A 43 1.88 -11.46 -7.53
C ALA A 43 0.76 -10.62 -6.87
N VAL A 44 0.20 -11.09 -5.75
CA VAL A 44 -0.84 -10.39 -5.00
C VAL A 44 -0.24 -9.19 -4.28
N LEU A 45 0.94 -9.35 -3.65
CA LEU A 45 1.66 -8.26 -3.00
C LEU A 45 2.03 -7.15 -4.01
N ARG A 46 2.46 -7.53 -5.22
CA ARG A 46 2.75 -6.58 -6.29
C ARG A 46 1.51 -5.81 -6.72
N ALA A 47 0.38 -6.51 -6.91
CA ALA A 47 -0.88 -5.87 -7.25
C ALA A 47 -1.33 -4.87 -6.17
N ILE A 48 -1.14 -5.20 -4.88
CA ILE A 48 -1.39 -4.28 -3.77
C ILE A 48 -0.46 -3.06 -3.83
N GLU A 49 0.86 -3.26 -3.97
CA GLU A 49 1.85 -2.16 -4.03
C GLU A 49 1.66 -1.24 -5.24
N GLU A 50 1.04 -1.73 -6.30
CA GLU A 50 0.76 -0.99 -7.53
C GLU A 50 -0.70 -0.48 -7.61
N ASP A 51 -1.48 -0.64 -6.53
CA ASP A 51 -2.90 -0.28 -6.45
C ASP A 51 -3.77 -0.92 -7.57
N ARG A 52 -3.35 -2.07 -8.09
CA ARG A 52 -4.05 -2.86 -9.12
C ARG A 52 -5.01 -3.86 -8.47
N TYR A 53 -6.03 -3.33 -7.78
CA TYR A 53 -6.97 -4.13 -7.02
C TYR A 53 -7.81 -5.08 -7.90
N GLU A 54 -7.98 -4.74 -9.18
CA GLU A 54 -8.60 -5.57 -10.21
C GLU A 54 -7.85 -6.87 -10.51
N ASP A 55 -6.54 -6.91 -10.26
CA ASP A 55 -5.70 -8.10 -10.45
C ASP A 55 -5.70 -9.02 -9.21
N LEU A 56 -6.37 -8.62 -8.13
CA LEU A 56 -6.46 -9.41 -6.92
C LEU A 56 -7.43 -10.59 -7.11
N PRO A 57 -7.13 -11.77 -6.56
CA PRO A 57 -8.09 -12.85 -6.54
C PRO A 57 -9.34 -12.42 -5.78
N HIS A 58 -10.52 -12.77 -6.27
CA HIS A 58 -11.75 -12.57 -5.52
C HIS A 58 -11.71 -13.40 -4.24
N ILE A 59 -11.51 -12.73 -3.10
CA ILE A 59 -11.47 -13.39 -1.79
C ILE A 59 -12.91 -13.51 -1.31
N TYR A 60 -13.41 -14.74 -1.21
CA TYR A 60 -14.64 -14.99 -0.47
C TYR A 60 -14.32 -14.93 1.02
N VAL A 61 -14.60 -13.81 1.66
CA VAL A 61 -14.57 -13.73 3.11
C VAL A 61 -15.83 -14.45 3.58
N LYS A 62 -15.70 -15.67 4.12
CA LYS A 62 -16.80 -16.29 4.86
C LYS A 62 -17.06 -15.37 6.04
N SER A 63 -18.15 -14.61 5.99
CA SER A 63 -18.62 -13.85 7.14
C SER A 63 -18.66 -14.79 8.34
N PHE A 64 -17.94 -14.46 9.41
CA PHE A 64 -18.14 -15.14 10.68
C PHE A 64 -19.50 -14.67 11.20
N GLN A 65 -20.52 -15.51 10.98
CA GLN A 65 -21.82 -15.41 11.64
C GLN A 65 -21.67 -15.80 13.11
#